data_AF-A0A918T2R0-F1
#
_entry.id   AF-A0A918T2R0-F1
#
_cell.length_a   1.000
_cell.length_b   1.000
_cell.length_c   1.000
_cell.angle_alpha   90.00
_cell.angle_beta   90.00
_cell.angle_gamma   90.00
#
_symmetry.space_group_name_H-M   'P 1'
#
loop_
_entity.id
_entity.type
_entity.pdbx_description
1 polymer ?
#
loop_
_entity_poly.entity_id
_entity_poly.type
_entity_poly.pdbx_seq_one_letter_code
_entity_poly.pdbx_strand_id
1 'polypeptide(L)'
;MIFLNERLVGGWSGAVVNVMESTSVVFLPGGWGWSLLDSVSGTTSVSRFRWSCPAEGLLRLRNVWYVDGATGRDGRFAADARVTAADDVFETRYALTRRRHPWAREDEGDEAALVVDPALDYENVFYRVPGSFTAADDPSAALVPHPPAPRPGPPPGAWRG
;
A
#
# COMPACT_ATOMS: atom_id res chain seq x y z
N MET A 1 -14.89 13.77 -10.58
CA MET A 1 -15.70 12.64 -10.08
C MET A 1 -14.71 11.63 -9.50
N ILE A 2 -14.80 11.33 -8.21
CA ILE A 2 -13.89 10.37 -7.57
C ILE A 2 -14.58 9.00 -7.67
N PHE A 3 -13.93 8.03 -8.31
CA PHE A 3 -14.42 6.66 -8.40
C PHE A 3 -13.36 5.66 -7.94
N LEU A 4 -13.74 4.40 -7.75
CA LEU A 4 -12.82 3.30 -7.49
C LEU A 4 -12.77 2.41 -8.73
N ASN A 5 -11.59 2.20 -9.31
CA ASN A 5 -11.43 1.20 -10.36
C ASN A 5 -11.36 -0.18 -9.72
N GLU A 6 -12.42 -0.97 -9.83
CA GLU A 6 -12.52 -2.32 -9.23
C GLU A 6 -11.40 -3.26 -9.70
N ARG A 7 -10.82 -3.03 -10.88
CA ARG A 7 -9.70 -3.84 -11.39
C ARG A 7 -8.42 -3.68 -10.57
N LEU A 8 -8.27 -2.56 -9.83
CA LEU A 8 -7.14 -2.35 -8.92
C LEU A 8 -7.29 -3.16 -7.62
N VAL A 9 -8.51 -3.55 -7.24
CA VAL A 9 -8.76 -4.28 -5.98
C VAL A 9 -7.99 -5.59 -5.95
N GLY A 10 -7.30 -5.85 -4.84
CA GLY A 10 -6.41 -7.00 -4.64
C GLY A 10 -4.98 -6.58 -4.27
N GLY A 11 -4.10 -7.58 -4.17
CA GLY A 11 -2.68 -7.37 -3.88
C GLY A 11 -1.84 -7.29 -5.14
N TRP A 12 -0.80 -6.46 -5.08
CA TRP A 12 0.19 -6.25 -6.12
C TRP A 12 1.58 -6.21 -5.48
N SER A 13 2.57 -6.85 -6.09
CA SER A 13 3.94 -6.92 -5.55
C SER A 13 4.94 -6.48 -6.60
N GLY A 14 5.84 -5.58 -6.21
CA GLY A 14 6.98 -5.15 -7.01
C GLY A 14 7.96 -6.31 -7.14
N ALA A 15 8.43 -6.54 -8.36
CA ALA A 15 9.41 -7.58 -8.61
C ALA A 15 10.80 -7.06 -8.21
N VAL A 16 11.13 -7.16 -6.91
CA VAL A 16 12.43 -6.82 -6.27
C VAL A 16 13.56 -6.60 -7.28
N VAL A 17 13.67 -5.38 -7.80
CA VAL A 17 14.63 -5.12 -8.88
C VAL A 17 16.01 -4.75 -8.32
N ASN A 18 16.06 -4.33 -7.06
CA ASN A 18 17.28 -4.06 -6.33
C ASN A 18 17.25 -4.83 -5.02
N VAL A 19 18.29 -5.62 -4.75
CA VAL A 19 18.42 -6.66 -3.72
C VAL A 19 18.11 -6.20 -2.28
N MET A 20 17.77 -4.93 -2.04
CA MET A 20 17.65 -4.35 -0.71
C MET A 20 16.20 -4.15 -0.23
N GLU A 21 15.24 -3.95 -1.13
CA GLU A 21 13.88 -3.55 -0.75
C GLU A 21 12.81 -4.16 -1.68
N SER A 22 11.66 -4.51 -1.11
CA SER A 22 10.48 -4.96 -1.85
C SER A 22 9.26 -4.16 -1.43
N THR A 23 8.51 -3.66 -2.41
CA THR A 23 7.24 -2.98 -2.16
C THR A 23 6.09 -3.87 -2.59
N SER A 24 5.11 -4.05 -1.72
CA SER A 24 3.79 -4.57 -2.09
C SER A 24 2.70 -3.57 -1.75
N VAL A 25 1.60 -3.60 -2.48
CA VAL A 25 0.46 -2.71 -2.29
C VAL A 25 -0.83 -3.49 -2.41
N VAL A 26 -1.76 -3.21 -1.52
CA VAL A 26 -3.09 -3.82 -1.50
C VAL A 26 -4.16 -2.73 -1.57
N PHE A 27 -5.09 -2.92 -2.49
CA PHE A 27 -6.28 -2.08 -2.62
C PHE A 27 -7.51 -2.86 -2.18
N LEU A 28 -8.18 -2.43 -1.12
CA LEU A 28 -9.43 -3.01 -0.65
C LEU A 28 -10.66 -2.39 -1.34
N PRO A 29 -11.77 -3.14 -1.48
CA PRO A 29 -13.07 -2.57 -1.80
C PRO A 29 -13.44 -1.48 -0.79
N GLY A 30 -13.96 -0.34 -1.25
CA GLY A 30 -14.34 0.78 -0.38
C GLY A 30 -13.24 1.84 -0.18
N GLY A 31 -12.12 1.74 -0.88
CA GLY A 31 -11.14 2.83 -0.99
C GLY A 31 -10.13 2.88 0.15
N TRP A 32 -9.97 1.79 0.91
CA TRP A 32 -8.85 1.62 1.86
C TRP A 32 -7.78 0.73 1.22
N GLY A 33 -6.55 0.85 1.69
CA GLY A 33 -5.46 -0.01 1.29
C GLY A 33 -4.22 0.24 2.13
N TRP A 34 -3.18 -0.52 1.83
CA TRP A 34 -1.86 -0.33 2.43
C TRP A 34 -0.76 -0.63 1.42
N SER A 35 0.39 0.00 1.58
CA SER A 35 1.66 -0.47 1.01
C SER A 35 2.54 -1.00 2.13
N LEU A 36 3.40 -1.95 1.78
CA LEU A 36 4.37 -2.60 2.65
C LEU A 36 5.71 -2.51 1.94
N LEU A 37 6.64 -1.79 2.55
CA LEU A 37 8.03 -1.71 2.16
C LEU A 37 8.83 -2.60 3.12
N ASP A 38 9.38 -3.70 2.60
CA ASP A 38 10.26 -4.60 3.34
C ASP A 38 11.70 -4.42 2.88
N SER A 39 12.62 -4.24 3.83
CA SER A 39 14.05 -4.14 3.58
C SER A 39 14.79 -5.40 4.05
N VAL A 40 15.87 -5.78 3.37
CA VAL A 40 16.75 -6.88 3.81
C VAL A 40 17.42 -6.64 5.16
N SER A 41 17.45 -5.38 5.62
CA SER A 41 17.90 -5.02 6.97
C SER A 41 16.96 -5.53 8.07
N GLY A 42 15.78 -6.05 7.70
CA GLY A 42 14.71 -6.43 8.63
C GLY A 42 13.80 -5.26 9.01
N THR A 43 14.06 -4.06 8.48
CA THR A 43 13.18 -2.92 8.61
C THR A 43 11.97 -3.09 7.70
N THR A 44 10.78 -2.90 8.25
CA THR A 44 9.51 -2.90 7.54
C THR A 44 8.80 -1.58 7.79
N SER A 45 8.21 -1.00 6.75
CA SER A 45 7.31 0.15 6.86
C SER A 45 5.96 -0.18 6.20
N VAL A 46 4.86 0.11 6.88
CA VAL A 46 3.51 0.05 6.30
C VAL A 46 2.92 1.43 6.21
N SER A 47 2.55 1.82 4.99
CA SER A 47 1.78 3.03 4.72
C SER A 47 0.32 2.66 4.52
N ARG A 48 -0.57 3.18 5.37
CA ARG A 48 -2.01 3.00 5.19
C ARG A 48 -2.62 4.19 4.52
N PHE A 49 -3.44 3.93 3.52
CA PHE A 49 -4.01 4.99 2.72
C PHE A 49 -5.49 4.81 2.43
N ARG A 50 -6.12 5.95 2.12
CA ARG A 50 -7.32 6.00 1.29
C ARG A 50 -6.90 6.09 -0.16
N TRP A 51 -7.48 5.28 -1.02
CA TRP A 51 -7.22 5.32 -2.46
C TRP A 51 -8.47 5.71 -3.26
N SER A 52 -8.22 6.32 -4.41
CA SER A 52 -9.26 6.62 -5.40
C SER A 52 -8.69 6.89 -6.78
N CYS A 53 -9.56 6.90 -7.79
CA CYS A 53 -9.25 7.35 -9.14
C CYS A 53 -10.00 8.66 -9.41
N PRO A 54 -9.35 9.83 -9.27
CA PRO A 54 -9.98 11.12 -9.55
C PRO A 54 -10.25 11.36 -11.05
N ALA A 55 -9.55 10.63 -11.92
CA ALA A 55 -9.74 10.57 -13.36
C ALA A 55 -9.32 9.18 -13.89
N GLU A 56 -9.67 8.87 -15.14
CA GLU A 56 -9.17 7.66 -15.81
C GLU A 56 -7.64 7.69 -15.87
N GLY A 57 -7.00 6.56 -15.55
CA GLY A 57 -5.54 6.45 -15.55
C GLY A 57 -4.83 7.27 -14.49
N LEU A 58 -5.54 7.88 -13.52
CA LEU A 58 -4.96 8.62 -12.40
C LEU A 58 -5.33 7.92 -11.08
N LEU A 59 -4.32 7.62 -10.27
CA LEU A 59 -4.44 7.02 -8.94
C LEU A 59 -4.03 8.06 -7.91
N ARG A 60 -4.87 8.23 -6.89
CA ARG A 60 -4.58 9.08 -5.73
C ARG A 60 -4.56 8.21 -4.48
N LEU A 61 -3.47 8.29 -3.73
CA LEU A 61 -3.30 7.71 -2.39
C LEU A 61 -3.22 8.86 -1.39
N ARG A 62 -4.05 8.81 -0.34
CA ARG A 62 -3.96 9.72 0.80
C ARG A 62 -3.53 8.91 2.01
N ASN A 63 -2.27 9.04 2.40
CA ASN A 63 -1.74 8.34 3.56
C ASN A 63 -2.36 8.90 4.84
N VAL A 64 -2.73 7.98 5.73
CA VAL A 64 -3.38 8.29 7.01
C VAL A 64 -2.47 7.88 8.17
N TRP A 65 -1.68 6.83 7.99
CA TRP A 65 -0.75 6.31 8.99
C TRP A 65 0.49 5.72 8.32
N TYR A 66 1.63 5.93 8.96
CA TYR A 66 2.86 5.16 8.75
C TYR A 66 3.10 4.30 9.99
N VAL A 67 3.48 3.05 9.77
CA VAL A 67 3.83 2.10 10.83
C VAL A 67 5.21 1.54 10.51
N ASP A 68 6.22 2.03 11.22
CA ASP A 68 7.63 1.67 11.00
C ASP A 68 8.11 0.72 12.11
N GLY A 69 8.79 -0.36 11.75
CA GLY A 69 9.33 -1.29 12.73
C GLY A 69 10.04 -2.46 12.07
N ALA A 70 9.98 -3.61 12.75
CA ALA A 70 10.40 -4.88 12.18
C ALA A 70 9.22 -5.85 12.17
N THR A 71 9.15 -6.68 11.13
CA THR A 71 8.18 -7.77 11.06
C THR A 71 8.73 -9.00 11.78
N GLY A 72 7.99 -9.49 12.77
CA GLY A 72 8.28 -10.72 13.49
C GLY A 72 8.12 -11.97 12.61
N ARG A 73 8.58 -13.12 13.11
CA ARG A 73 8.49 -14.40 12.38
C ARG A 73 7.07 -14.85 12.07
N ASP A 74 6.09 -14.34 12.79
CA ASP A 74 4.65 -14.59 12.59
C ASP A 74 4.02 -13.62 11.58
N GLY A 75 4.81 -12.78 10.91
CA GLY A 75 4.34 -11.80 9.92
C GLY A 75 3.71 -10.55 10.54
N ARG A 76 3.80 -10.38 11.86
CA ARG A 76 3.23 -9.21 12.56
C ARG A 76 4.30 -8.21 12.92
N PHE A 77 3.94 -6.93 12.95
CA PHE A 77 4.84 -5.92 13.49
C PHE A 77 5.20 -6.18 14.95
N ALA A 78 6.47 -5.97 15.27
CA ALA A 78 6.96 -5.98 16.63
C ALA A 78 6.22 -4.94 17.50
N ALA A 79 6.09 -5.23 18.80
CA ALA A 79 5.32 -4.40 19.73
C ALA A 79 5.89 -2.97 19.91
N ASP A 80 7.14 -2.76 19.54
CA ASP A 80 7.84 -1.47 19.56
C ASP A 80 7.73 -0.69 18.23
N ALA A 81 6.92 -1.16 17.28
CA ALA A 81 6.66 -0.45 16.04
C ALA A 81 6.10 0.96 16.31
N ARG A 82 6.62 1.93 15.59
CA ARG A 82 6.26 3.34 15.69
C ARG A 82 5.10 3.64 14.76
N VAL A 83 4.00 4.10 15.32
CA VAL A 83 2.83 4.59 14.56
C VAL A 83 2.88 6.11 14.46
N THR A 84 2.90 6.63 13.24
CA THR A 84 2.88 8.07 12.96
C THR A 84 1.67 8.42 12.10
N ALA A 85 0.90 9.42 12.52
CA ALA A 85 -0.23 9.90 11.71
C ALA A 85 0.27 10.68 10.49
N ALA A 86 -0.42 10.52 9.38
CA ALA A 86 -0.09 11.14 8.10
C ALA A 86 -1.31 11.87 7.51
N ASP A 87 -1.03 12.78 6.56
CA ASP A 87 -2.07 13.39 5.72
C ASP A 87 -1.53 13.77 4.32
N ASP A 88 -0.42 13.17 3.92
CA ASP A 88 0.15 13.42 2.61
C ASP A 88 -0.68 12.74 1.51
N VAL A 89 -0.65 13.37 0.34
CA VAL A 89 -1.37 12.91 -0.84
C VAL A 89 -0.34 12.64 -1.93
N PHE A 90 -0.36 11.43 -2.43
CA PHE A 90 0.42 10.99 -3.57
C PHE A 90 -0.51 10.77 -4.76
N GLU A 91 -0.17 11.36 -5.91
CA GLU A 91 -0.87 11.14 -7.17
C GLU A 91 0.08 10.57 -8.21
N THR A 92 -0.36 9.53 -8.89
CA THR A 92 0.42 8.86 -9.92
C THR A 92 -0.46 8.42 -11.08
N ARG A 93 0.08 8.50 -12.30
CA ARG A 93 -0.58 7.87 -13.45
C ARG A 93 -0.50 6.37 -13.27
N TYR A 94 -1.52 5.65 -13.70
CA TYR A 94 -1.50 4.19 -13.68
C TYR A 94 -2.04 3.58 -14.97
N ALA A 95 -1.52 2.40 -15.30
CA ALA A 95 -2.04 1.55 -16.35
C ALA A 95 -2.07 0.08 -15.88
N LEU A 96 -3.16 -0.61 -16.24
CA LEU A 96 -3.26 -2.06 -16.09
C LEU A 96 -2.88 -2.72 -17.41
N THR A 97 -1.76 -3.41 -17.42
CA THR A 97 -1.18 -4.05 -18.62
C THR A 97 -1.00 -5.55 -18.38
N ARG A 98 -0.58 -6.28 -19.42
CA ARG A 98 -0.02 -7.62 -19.25
C ARG A 98 1.49 -7.53 -19.50
N ARG A 99 2.27 -8.09 -18.58
CA ARG A 99 3.74 -8.09 -18.66
C ARG A 99 4.28 -9.42 -18.14
N ARG A 100 5.39 -9.85 -18.71
CA ARG A 100 6.15 -10.99 -18.20
C ARG A 100 6.76 -10.66 -16.85
N HIS A 101 6.55 -11.53 -15.85
CA HIS A 101 7.24 -11.40 -14.56
C HIS A 101 8.76 -11.54 -14.75
N PRO A 102 9.62 -10.74 -14.07
CA PRO A 102 11.09 -10.86 -14.20
C PRO A 102 11.67 -12.22 -13.81
N TRP A 103 10.90 -13.04 -13.09
CA TRP A 103 11.26 -14.40 -12.66
C TRP A 103 10.41 -15.48 -13.34
N ALA A 104 9.57 -15.10 -14.31
CA ALA A 104 8.79 -16.06 -15.06
C ALA A 104 9.71 -16.98 -15.87
N ARG A 105 9.37 -18.28 -15.91
CA ARG A 105 10.04 -19.24 -16.80
C ARG A 105 9.76 -18.94 -18.27
N GLU A 106 10.54 -19.57 -19.15
CA GLU A 106 10.42 -19.39 -20.61
C GLU A 106 9.04 -19.73 -21.16
N ASP A 107 8.36 -20.70 -20.55
CA ASP A 107 7.04 -21.21 -20.88
C ASP A 107 5.89 -20.49 -20.15
N GLU A 108 6.20 -19.64 -19.16
CA GLU A 108 5.21 -18.85 -18.43
C GLU A 108 4.87 -17.56 -19.21
N GLY A 109 3.57 -17.29 -19.36
CA GLY A 109 3.04 -16.17 -20.13
C GLY A 109 2.92 -14.86 -19.35
N ASP A 110 2.39 -13.83 -20.01
CA ASP A 110 2.23 -12.51 -19.38
C ASP A 110 1.15 -12.48 -18.29
N GLU A 111 1.50 -11.86 -17.17
CA GLU A 111 0.65 -11.69 -16.01
C GLU A 111 0.07 -10.27 -15.96
N ALA A 112 -0.99 -10.08 -15.17
CA ALA A 112 -1.53 -8.75 -14.93
C ALA A 112 -0.51 -7.90 -14.16
N ALA A 113 -0.20 -6.72 -14.70
CA ALA A 113 0.74 -5.77 -14.14
C ALA A 113 0.12 -4.39 -13.97
N LEU A 114 0.29 -3.82 -12.79
CA LEU A 114 0.02 -2.43 -12.47
C LEU A 114 1.29 -1.62 -12.71
N VAL A 115 1.24 -0.71 -13.67
CA VAL A 115 2.32 0.24 -13.96
C VAL A 115 1.93 1.59 -13.39
N VAL A 116 2.83 2.24 -12.67
CA VAL A 116 2.64 3.59 -12.10
C VAL A 116 3.76 4.54 -12.52
N ASP A 117 3.45 5.84 -12.63
CA ASP A 117 4.42 6.91 -12.92
C ASP A 117 3.90 8.27 -12.39
N PRO A 118 4.54 8.88 -11.37
CA PRO A 118 5.78 8.46 -10.72
C PRO A 118 5.69 7.18 -9.88
N ALA A 119 6.86 6.61 -9.54
CA ALA A 119 7.02 5.39 -8.75
C ALA A 119 6.34 5.48 -7.38
N LEU A 120 5.73 4.38 -6.94
CA LEU A 120 5.21 4.20 -5.59
C LEU A 120 6.25 3.44 -4.76
N ASP A 121 6.74 4.04 -3.67
CA ASP A 121 7.76 3.44 -2.79
C ASP A 121 8.89 2.76 -3.61
N TYR A 122 9.46 3.52 -4.55
CA TYR A 122 10.54 3.13 -5.46
C TYR A 122 10.17 2.17 -6.60
N GLU A 123 8.96 1.64 -6.64
CA GLU A 123 8.51 0.67 -7.64
C GLU A 123 7.57 1.28 -8.69
N ASN A 124 7.84 0.99 -9.96
CA ASN A 124 7.01 1.43 -11.09
C ASN A 124 6.12 0.31 -11.64
N VAL A 125 6.42 -0.96 -11.34
CA VAL A 125 5.72 -2.12 -11.89
C VAL A 125 5.45 -3.13 -10.80
N PHE A 126 4.17 -3.38 -10.58
CA PHE A 126 3.70 -4.37 -9.62
C PHE A 126 2.96 -5.48 -10.36
N TYR A 127 3.20 -6.72 -9.98
CA TYR A 127 2.55 -7.90 -10.53
C TYR A 127 1.44 -8.36 -9.60
N ARG A 128 0.36 -8.87 -10.18
CA ARG A 128 -0.82 -9.30 -9.42
C ARG A 128 -0.47 -10.45 -8.47
N VAL A 129 -0.78 -10.28 -7.19
CA VAL A 129 -0.65 -11.37 -6.21
C VAL A 129 -1.94 -12.21 -6.22
N PRO A 130 -1.85 -13.55 -6.32
CA PRO A 130 -3.01 -14.42 -6.20
C PRO A 130 -3.68 -14.31 -4.82
N GLY A 131 -5.00 -14.43 -4.79
CA GLY A 131 -5.79 -14.48 -3.55
C GLY A 131 -6.68 -13.26 -3.32
N SER A 132 -7.43 -13.32 -2.23
CA SER A 132 -8.28 -12.24 -1.73
C SER A 132 -7.63 -11.62 -0.51
N PHE A 133 -7.69 -10.29 -0.43
CA PHE A 133 -7.15 -9.54 0.70
C PHE A 133 -8.29 -8.82 1.42
N THR A 134 -8.20 -8.82 2.74
CA THR A 134 -9.11 -8.18 3.67
C THR A 134 -8.34 -7.24 4.59
N ALA A 135 -9.05 -6.42 5.35
CA ALA A 135 -8.45 -5.57 6.36
C ALA A 135 -7.66 -6.33 7.44
N ALA A 136 -7.95 -7.62 7.65
CA ALA A 136 -7.23 -8.46 8.61
C ALA A 136 -5.85 -8.91 8.11
N ASP A 137 -5.61 -8.81 6.80
CA ASP A 137 -4.34 -9.18 6.17
C ASP A 137 -3.33 -8.03 6.18
N ASP A 138 -3.72 -6.84 6.61
CA ASP A 138 -2.80 -5.73 6.87
C ASP A 138 -1.89 -6.10 8.06
N PRO A 139 -0.55 -6.18 7.88
CA PRO A 139 0.37 -6.60 8.94
C PRO A 139 0.30 -5.70 10.19
N SER A 140 -0.13 -4.45 10.01
CA SER A 140 -0.27 -3.48 11.08
C SER A 140 -1.67 -3.48 11.73
N ALA A 141 -2.62 -4.33 11.28
CA ALA A 141 -4.03 -4.32 11.71
C ALA A 141 -4.23 -4.40 13.22
N ALA A 142 -3.32 -5.05 13.93
CA ALA A 142 -3.34 -5.15 15.39
C ALA A 142 -2.97 -3.84 16.10
N LEU A 143 -2.15 -2.99 15.48
CA LEU A 143 -1.68 -1.72 16.04
C LEU A 143 -2.63 -0.57 15.71
N VAL A 144 -3.17 -0.60 14.49
CA VAL A 144 -4.17 0.36 14.02
C VAL A 144 -5.32 -0.45 13.40
N PRO A 145 -6.56 -0.38 13.86
CA PRO A 145 -7.65 -1.14 13.23
C PRO A 145 -8.15 -0.49 11.92
N HIS A 146 -8.91 -1.25 11.13
CA HIS A 146 -9.58 -0.79 9.90
C HIS A 146 -11.12 -0.81 10.06
N PRO A 147 -11.84 0.28 9.69
CA PRO A 147 -11.31 1.63 9.55
C PRO A 147 -10.76 2.13 10.90
N PRO A 148 -9.75 3.02 10.91
CA PRO A 148 -9.22 3.57 12.14
C PRO A 148 -10.33 4.32 12.89
N ALA A 149 -10.27 4.29 14.22
CA ALA A 149 -11.13 5.13 15.04
C ALA A 149 -10.96 6.60 14.59
N PRO A 150 -12.04 7.42 14.57
CA PRO A 150 -11.93 8.83 14.25
C PRO A 150 -10.85 9.47 15.12
N ARG A 151 -10.00 10.31 14.51
CA ARG A 151 -9.01 11.10 15.26
C ARG A 151 -9.76 11.84 16.39
N PRO A 152 -9.28 11.80 17.64
CA PRO A 152 -9.84 12.67 18.66
C PRO A 152 -9.77 14.11 18.14
N GLY A 153 -10.91 14.81 18.19
CA GLY A 153 -10.95 16.22 17.83
C GLY A 153 -9.96 17.01 18.71
N PRO A 154 -9.50 18.18 18.25
CA PRO A 154 -8.74 19.08 19.13
C PRO A 154 -9.56 19.31 20.40
N PRO A 155 -8.90 19.40 21.58
CA PRO A 155 -9.62 19.65 22.82
C PRO A 155 -10.47 20.92 22.68
N PRO A 156 -11.72 20.92 23.20
CA PRO A 156 -12.55 22.11 23.19
C PRO A 156 -11.79 23.25 23.90
N GLY A 157 -11.41 24.29 23.16
CA GLY A 157 -10.73 25.46 23.72
C GLY A 157 -9.36 25.83 23.15
N ALA A 158 -8.79 25.07 22.20
CA ALA A 158 -7.48 25.37 21.61
C ALA A 158 -7.44 26.60 20.66
N TRP A 159 -8.55 27.32 20.49
CA TRP A 159 -8.64 28.56 19.68
C TRP A 159 -9.07 29.75 20.53
N ARG A 160 -8.26 30.12 21.52
CA ARG A 160 -8.24 31.48 22.09
C ARG A 160 -6.80 31.79 22.51
N GLY A 161 -6.08 32.49 21.65
CA GLY A 161 -4.76 33.07 21.89
C GLY A 161 -4.50 34.11 20.83
#